data_AF-A0A800K6U2-F1
#
_entry.id   AF-A0A800K6U2-F1
#
_cell.length_a   1.000
_cell.length_b   1.000
_cell.length_c   1.000
_cell.angle_alpha   90.00
_cell.angle_beta   90.00
_cell.angle_gamma   90.00
#
_symmetry.space_group_name_H-M   'P 1'
#
loop_
_entity.id
_entity.type
_entity.pdbx_description
1 polymer ?
#
loop_
_entity_poly.entity_id
_entity_poly.type
_entity_poly.pdbx_seq_one_letter_code
_entity_poly.pdbx_strand_id
1 'polypeptide(L)'
;MTNPSNLSTGALDLFILMANDAMNWSGTPLLGGNFDLDEQGKGYLTKLKKAGLVWADKQHDPGCVTHGFVYINFTEAGQALATSHGIDLGI
;
A
#
# COMPACT_ATOMS: atom_id res chain seq x y z
N MET A 1 -9.20 12.07 14.11
CA MET A 1 -8.05 11.15 14.21
C MET A 1 -8.59 9.74 14.05
N THR A 2 -8.26 9.07 12.96
CA THR A 2 -8.69 7.70 12.66
C THR A 2 -7.68 6.74 13.30
N ASN A 3 -8.09 6.08 14.37
CA ASN A 3 -7.27 5.08 15.06
C ASN A 3 -7.02 3.88 14.10
N PRO A 4 -5.77 3.39 13.96
CA PRO A 4 -5.46 2.21 13.12
C PRO A 4 -6.20 0.95 13.58
N SER A 5 -6.70 0.91 14.82
CA SER A 5 -7.53 -0.15 15.38
C SER A 5 -8.97 -0.22 14.85
N ASN A 6 -9.38 0.65 13.92
CA ASN A 6 -10.72 0.63 13.32
C ASN A 6 -10.72 0.33 11.80
N LEU A 7 -9.69 -0.35 11.31
CA LEU A 7 -9.69 -0.87 9.95
C LEU A 7 -10.71 -2.02 9.82
N SER A 8 -11.52 -1.99 8.76
CA SER A 8 -12.29 -3.18 8.36
C SER A 8 -11.33 -4.30 7.95
N THR A 9 -11.71 -5.57 8.16
CA THR A 9 -10.89 -6.74 7.79
C THR A 9 -10.32 -6.63 6.38
N GLY A 10 -11.13 -6.33 5.36
CA GLY A 10 -10.64 -6.20 3.99
C GLY A 10 -9.64 -5.04 3.75
N ALA A 11 -9.65 -4.00 4.58
CA ALA A 11 -8.64 -2.94 4.49
C ALA A 11 -7.32 -3.38 5.12
N LEU A 12 -7.37 -4.14 6.21
CA LEU A 12 -6.19 -4.76 6.80
C LEU A 12 -5.61 -5.82 5.87
N ASP A 13 -6.45 -6.66 5.24
CA ASP A 13 -6.02 -7.67 4.28
C ASP A 13 -5.31 -7.02 3.08
N LEU A 14 -5.87 -5.93 2.54
CA LEU A 14 -5.21 -5.17 1.48
C LEU A 14 -3.88 -4.56 1.95
N PHE A 15 -3.82 -4.04 3.18
CA PHE A 15 -2.58 -3.53 3.74
C PHE A 15 -1.50 -4.63 3.82
N ILE A 16 -1.86 -5.81 4.35
CA ILE A 16 -0.96 -6.96 4.46
C ILE A 16 -0.51 -7.44 3.08
N LEU A 17 -1.40 -7.47 2.09
CA LEU A 17 -1.07 -7.84 0.72
C LEU A 17 -0.02 -6.89 0.13
N MET A 18 -0.22 -5.58 0.26
CA MET A 18 0.77 -4.59 -0.19
C MET A 18 2.08 -4.70 0.59
N ALA A 19 2.02 -4.87 1.91
CA ALA A 19 3.21 -4.95 2.76
C ALA A 19 4.08 -6.17 2.42
N ASN A 20 3.47 -7.33 2.16
CA ASN A 20 4.22 -8.51 1.71
C ASN A 20 4.84 -8.33 0.32
N ASP A 21 4.18 -7.57 -0.57
CA ASP A 21 4.73 -7.30 -1.89
C ASP A 21 5.84 -6.25 -1.87
N ALA A 22 5.92 -5.43 -0.82
CA ALA A 22 6.85 -4.30 -0.75
C ALA A 22 8.31 -4.69 -0.98
N MET A 23 8.75 -5.84 -0.47
CA MET A 23 10.13 -6.33 -0.64
C MET A 23 10.47 -6.63 -2.11
N ASN A 24 9.49 -6.98 -2.95
CA ASN A 24 9.69 -7.18 -4.39
C ASN A 24 9.90 -5.86 -5.15
N TRP A 25 9.61 -4.72 -4.51
CA TRP A 25 9.60 -3.39 -5.11
C TRP A 25 10.37 -2.37 -4.26
N SER A 26 11.42 -2.83 -3.58
CA SER A 26 12.30 -1.98 -2.76
C SER A 26 11.52 -1.11 -1.75
N GLY A 27 10.51 -1.70 -1.11
CA GLY A 27 9.63 -1.03 -0.14
C GLY A 27 8.42 -0.32 -0.70
N THR A 28 8.31 -0.24 -2.03
CA THR A 28 7.29 0.59 -2.69
C THR A 28 6.50 -0.20 -3.73
N PRO A 29 5.54 -1.04 -3.32
CA PRO A 29 4.87 -1.96 -4.22
C PRO A 29 4.01 -1.23 -5.26
N LEU A 30 3.99 -1.78 -6.48
CA LEU A 30 3.30 -1.20 -7.62
C LEU A 30 1.81 -1.58 -7.64
N LEU A 31 0.94 -0.57 -7.67
CA LEU A 31 -0.50 -0.75 -7.88
C LEU A 31 -0.79 -1.23 -9.31
N GLY A 32 -1.48 -2.36 -9.45
CA GLY A 32 -1.70 -3.02 -10.73
C GLY A 32 -0.52 -3.90 -11.16
N GLY A 33 0.48 -4.09 -10.29
CA GLY A 33 1.57 -5.07 -10.45
C GLY A 33 1.12 -6.45 -9.98
N ASN A 34 1.67 -6.94 -8.86
CA ASN A 34 1.33 -8.25 -8.29
C ASN A 34 -0.03 -8.25 -7.57
N PHE A 35 -0.66 -7.09 -7.43
CA PHE A 35 -2.02 -6.93 -6.94
C PHE A 35 -2.74 -5.86 -7.77
N ASP A 36 -4.03 -6.09 -8.02
CA ASP A 36 -4.91 -5.15 -8.69
C ASP A 36 -6.07 -4.76 -7.77
N LEU A 37 -6.66 -3.58 -7.99
CA LEU A 37 -7.78 -3.09 -7.19
C LEU A 37 -9.07 -3.01 -8.00
N ASP A 38 -10.05 -3.80 -7.58
CA ASP A 38 -11.44 -3.57 -7.95
C ASP A 38 -12.02 -2.32 -7.24
N GLU A 39 -13.29 -2.02 -7.50
CA GLU A 39 -14.02 -0.90 -6.86
C GLU A 39 -13.93 -0.93 -5.33
N GLN A 40 -14.02 -2.13 -4.74
CA GLN A 40 -13.99 -2.31 -3.29
C GLN A 40 -12.58 -2.07 -2.74
N GLY A 41 -11.55 -2.59 -3.41
CA GLY A 41 -10.15 -2.35 -3.13
C GLY A 41 -9.76 -0.88 -3.15
N LYS A 42 -10.28 -0.10 -4.11
CA LYS A 42 -10.09 1.37 -4.13
C LYS A 42 -10.66 2.04 -2.89
N GLY A 43 -11.81 1.56 -2.40
CA GLY A 43 -12.41 2.00 -1.15
C GLY A 43 -11.53 1.69 0.06
N TYR A 44 -10.95 0.49 0.11
CA TYR A 44 -10.00 0.11 1.16
C TYR A 44 -8.71 0.93 1.12
N LEU A 45 -8.11 1.14 -0.05
CA LEU A 45 -6.94 2.01 -0.20
C LEU A 45 -7.25 3.44 0.27
N THR A 46 -8.44 3.95 -0.03
CA THR A 46 -8.88 5.26 0.48
C THR A 46 -8.96 5.29 2.01
N LYS A 47 -9.45 4.22 2.65
CA LYS A 47 -9.46 4.11 4.12
C LYS A 47 -8.05 4.06 4.70
N LEU A 48 -7.15 3.29 4.10
CA LEU A 48 -5.75 3.20 4.54
C LEU A 48 -5.02 4.54 4.44
N LYS A 49 -5.24 5.29 3.34
CA LYS A 49 -4.73 6.67 3.18
C LYS A 49 -5.29 7.61 4.24
N LYS A 50 -6.60 7.56 4.51
CA LYS A 50 -7.25 8.36 5.56
C LYS A 50 -6.82 7.96 6.98
N ALA A 51 -6.42 6.71 7.18
CA ALA A 51 -5.81 6.24 8.42
C ALA A 51 -4.34 6.66 8.56
N GLY A 52 -3.75 7.28 7.52
CA GLY A 52 -2.37 7.75 7.53
C GLY A 52 -1.36 6.61 7.51
N LEU A 53 -1.73 5.42 7.01
CA LEU A 53 -0.86 4.24 6.97
C LEU A 53 -0.05 4.16 5.68
N VAL A 54 -0.63 4.65 4.58
CA VAL A 54 -0.01 4.64 3.26
C VAL A 54 -0.30 5.93 2.51
N TRP A 55 0.54 6.25 1.54
CA TRP A 55 0.26 7.21 0.48
C TRP A 55 0.65 6.59 -0.87
N ALA A 56 0.22 7.21 -1.97
CA ALA A 56 0.52 6.70 -3.31
C ALA A 56 1.03 7.82 -4.19
N ASP A 57 2.07 7.54 -4.97
CA ASP A 57 2.63 8.47 -5.94
C ASP A 57 2.46 7.95 -7.37
N LYS A 58 2.18 8.85 -8.30
CA LYS A 58 2.20 8.53 -9.72
C LYS A 58 3.56 8.89 -10.29
N GLN A 59 4.37 7.88 -10.58
CA GLN A 59 5.65 8.10 -11.24
C GLN A 59 5.52 7.81 -12.74
N HIS A 60 6.16 8.66 -13.54
CA HIS A 60 6.33 8.42 -14.96
C HIS A 60 7.60 7.60 -15.15
N ASP A 61 7.47 6.34 -15.55
CA ASP A 61 8.63 5.55 -15.98
C ASP A 61 8.88 5.85 -17.46
N PRO A 62 10.00 6.54 -17.81
CA PRO A 62 10.33 6.85 -19.20
C PRO A 62 10.58 5.60 -20.06
N GLY A 63 10.74 4.41 -19.46
CA GLY A 63 10.83 3.13 -20.14
C GLY A 63 9.48 2.45 -20.43
N CYS A 64 8.37 2.95 -19.89
CA CYS A 64 7.05 2.34 -20.09
C CYS A 64 6.08 3.26 -20.84
N VAL A 65 5.71 2.86 -22.05
CA VAL A 65 4.91 3.65 -23.01
C VAL A 65 3.42 3.75 -22.68
N THR A 66 2.93 3.06 -21.63
CA THR A 66 1.50 3.03 -21.28
C THR A 66 1.26 3.45 -19.84
N HIS A 67 0.99 4.75 -19.66
CA HIS A 67 0.44 5.39 -18.46
C HIS A 67 1.29 5.32 -17.17
N GLY A 68 1.40 6.45 -16.46
CA GLY A 68 2.20 6.53 -15.23
C GLY A 68 1.82 5.48 -14.19
N PHE A 69 2.83 4.84 -13.62
CA PHE A 69 2.73 3.83 -12.58
C PHE A 69 2.36 4.45 -11.25
N VAL A 70 1.60 3.73 -10.43
CA VAL A 70 1.21 4.19 -9.10
C VAL A 70 1.90 3.34 -8.04
N TYR A 71 2.88 3.90 -7.35
CA TYR A 71 3.62 3.22 -6.29
C TYR A 71 3.02 3.53 -4.93
N ILE A 72 2.89 2.50 -4.09
CA ILE A 72 2.42 2.64 -2.72
C ILE A 72 3.62 2.85 -1.81
N ASN A 73 3.50 3.78 -0.86
CA ASN A 73 4.52 4.07 0.13
C ASN A 73 3.92 3.93 1.52
N PHE A 74 4.69 3.39 2.46
CA PHE A 74 4.28 3.20 3.85
C PHE A 74 4.74 4.39 4.69
N THR A 75 3.83 4.99 5.46
CA THR A 75 4.20 5.99 6.48
C THR A 75 4.89 5.31 7.65
N GLU A 76 5.45 6.08 8.60
CA GLU A 76 5.98 5.52 9.85
C GLU A 76 4.93 4.67 10.59
N ALA A 77 3.67 5.11 10.61
CA ALA A 77 2.57 4.35 11.20
C ALA A 77 2.26 3.06 10.41
N GLY A 78 2.36 3.10 9.08
CA GLY A 78 2.27 1.91 8.23
C GLY A 78 3.40 0.93 8.50
N GLN A 79 4.65 1.40 8.57
CA GLN A 79 5.81 0.56 8.88
C GLN A 79 5.66 -0.11 10.25
N ALA A 80 5.27 0.65 11.27
CA ALA A 80 5.00 0.10 12.60
C ALA A 80 3.91 -0.98 12.57
N LEU A 81 2.84 -0.78 11.79
CA LEU A 81 1.80 -1.78 11.59
C LEU A 81 2.36 -3.03 10.90
N ALA A 82 3.12 -2.88 9.80
CA ALA A 82 3.75 -4.01 9.11
C ALA A 82 4.65 -4.83 10.06
N THR A 83 5.50 -4.16 10.84
CA THR A 83 6.36 -4.79 11.86
C THR A 83 5.54 -5.52 12.93
N SER A 84 4.43 -4.94 13.39
CA SER A 84 3.55 -5.61 14.36
C SER A 84 2.90 -6.90 13.81
N HIS A 85 2.83 -7.02 12.48
CA HIS A 85 2.38 -8.20 11.76
C HIS A 85 3.54 -9.11 11.30
N GLY A 86 4.80 -8.80 11.68
CA GLY A 86 5.98 -9.59 11.33
C GLY A 86 6.43 -9.46 9.87
N ILE A 87 6.04 -8.38 9.19
CA ILE A 87 6.37 -8.14 7.78
C ILE A 87 7.55 -7.16 7.69
N ASP A 88 8.58 -7.55 6.94
CA ASP A 88 9.72 -6.69 6.58
C ASP A 88 9.45 -6.02 5.22
N LEU A 89 9.46 -4.70 5.20
CA LEU A 89 9.21 -3.90 4.01
C LEU A 89 10.48 -3.70 3.16
N GLY A 90 11.67 -4.04 3.67
CA GLY A 90 12.95 -3.85 2.97
C GLY A 90 13.40 -2.38 2.87
N ILE A 91 13.01 -1.55 3.85
CA ILE A 91 13.33 -0.11 3.95
C ILE A 91 13.87 0.27 5.33
#